data_AF-A0A7W7RCS8-F1
#
_entry.id   AF-A0A7W7RCS8-F1
#
_cell.length_a   1.000
_cell.length_b   1.000
_cell.length_c   1.000
_cell.angle_alpha   90.00
_cell.angle_beta   90.00
_cell.angle_gamma   90.00
#
_symmetry.space_group_name_H-M   'P 1'
#
loop_
_entity.id
_entity.type
_entity.pdbx_description
1 polymer ?
#
loop_
_entity_poly.entity_id
_entity_poly.type
_entity_poly.pdbx_seq_one_letter_code
_entity_poly.pdbx_strand_id
1 'polypeptide(L)'
;MAGAQNPAVQQLQFFLSESTWKHERINDRRIELLLADPATAPHDQGVLVIDDSGDRKAGTATAHVGRQWLGRYGKTDNGIVTVTTLWADARLYYPLHAVPCTPAHHFPRKRNDPDFQTKPALATTLAHRAHDAGVPFRAVVADCGHGDNDEFRHRLREAGLPFVMALKPHRGTWAPTNEAHTPIDAANALTWTDAEHPGHWTAAERTFRDGHTETWWAADATLGAWGPHTPARLVIATTDPATLPDKATWYLATNSPSPTARARRTAPTRPPTSPKSCARTACVPGSSRATNTSRTNSAGPTSRYAPTPRLAATKPSSTARSPSAGTPGLAHHHRIRPQPPHHSRPRNRTGSRGGPHRPHQPQPACWPKAIRAVRAWLDPWITLQRCWRAWTNAPPPPELQALIDAVGTGHTLNLYSPV
;
A
#
# COMPACT_ATOMS: atom_id res chain seq x y z
N MET A 1 -38.39 -10.06 -32.95
CA MET A 1 -38.30 -9.51 -31.58
C MET A 1 -39.50 -9.98 -30.75
N ALA A 2 -39.55 -11.25 -30.31
CA ALA A 2 -40.71 -11.76 -29.56
C ALA A 2 -40.61 -11.49 -28.05
N GLY A 3 -39.40 -11.40 -27.49
CA GLY A 3 -39.19 -11.22 -26.04
C GLY A 3 -39.47 -9.80 -25.52
N ALA A 4 -39.34 -8.77 -26.36
CA ALA A 4 -39.51 -7.36 -25.94
C ALA A 4 -40.97 -6.98 -25.63
N GLN A 5 -41.94 -7.80 -26.05
CA GLN A 5 -43.37 -7.63 -25.74
C GLN A 5 -43.81 -8.39 -24.48
N ASN A 6 -42.91 -9.16 -23.86
CA ASN A 6 -43.22 -9.84 -22.61
C ASN A 6 -43.30 -8.81 -21.46
N PRO A 7 -44.41 -8.74 -20.70
CA PRO A 7 -44.56 -7.79 -19.61
C PRO A 7 -43.42 -7.83 -18.59
N ALA A 8 -42.89 -9.02 -18.26
CA ALA A 8 -41.77 -9.16 -17.33
C ALA A 8 -40.48 -8.52 -17.87
N VAL A 9 -40.22 -8.66 -19.18
CA VAL A 9 -39.07 -8.06 -19.85
C VAL A 9 -39.23 -6.54 -19.89
N GLN A 10 -40.44 -6.04 -20.19
CA GLN A 10 -40.74 -4.61 -20.21
C GLN A 10 -40.59 -3.97 -18.81
N GLN A 11 -41.08 -4.65 -17.76
CA GLN A 11 -40.95 -4.18 -16.38
C GLN A 11 -39.48 -4.11 -15.94
N LEU A 12 -38.67 -5.14 -16.23
CA LEU A 12 -37.24 -5.12 -15.92
C LEU A 12 -36.53 -4.01 -16.70
N GLN A 13 -36.82 -3.84 -17.99
CA GLN A 13 -36.23 -2.79 -18.80
C GLN A 13 -36.58 -1.40 -18.24
N PHE A 14 -37.86 -1.16 -17.94
CA PHE A 14 -38.32 0.09 -17.33
C PHE A 14 -37.63 0.35 -15.98
N PHE A 15 -37.50 -0.68 -15.13
CA PHE A 15 -36.79 -0.58 -13.86
C PHE A 15 -35.31 -0.18 -14.04
N LEU A 16 -34.64 -0.72 -15.06
CA LEU A 16 -33.22 -0.46 -15.32
C LEU A 16 -32.96 0.88 -16.03
N SER A 17 -33.85 1.35 -16.92
CA SER A 17 -33.60 2.55 -17.74
C SER A 17 -34.42 3.78 -17.37
N GLU A 18 -35.68 3.62 -16.98
CA GLU A 18 -36.62 4.76 -16.84
C GLU A 18 -37.01 5.05 -15.38
N SER A 19 -36.96 4.05 -14.50
CA SER A 19 -37.35 4.21 -13.11
C SER A 19 -36.44 5.21 -12.39
N THR A 20 -37.03 6.11 -11.60
CA THR A 20 -36.33 7.19 -10.87
C THR A 20 -35.75 6.73 -9.52
N TRP A 21 -35.45 5.45 -9.39
CA TRP A 21 -34.92 4.89 -8.15
C TRP A 21 -33.57 5.54 -7.78
N LYS A 22 -33.42 5.83 -6.49
CA LYS A 22 -32.16 6.36 -5.94
C LYS A 22 -31.27 5.17 -5.57
N HIS A 23 -30.28 4.86 -6.40
CA HIS A 23 -29.45 3.68 -6.22
C HIS A 23 -28.75 3.62 -4.85
N GLU A 24 -28.34 4.76 -4.29
CA GLU A 24 -27.76 4.83 -2.94
C GLU A 24 -28.76 4.32 -1.90
N ARG A 25 -30.02 4.76 -1.94
CA ARG A 25 -31.06 4.29 -1.00
C ARG A 25 -31.35 2.80 -1.12
N ILE A 26 -31.33 2.25 -2.34
CA ILE A 26 -31.50 0.80 -2.52
C ILE A 26 -30.29 0.06 -1.94
N ASN A 27 -29.09 0.58 -2.12
CA ASN A 27 -27.89 -0.02 -1.55
C ASN A 27 -27.88 0.06 -0.02
N ASP A 28 -28.29 1.19 0.56
CA ASP A 28 -28.41 1.35 2.01
C ASP A 28 -29.39 0.34 2.60
N ARG A 29 -30.56 0.16 1.96
CA ARG A 29 -31.51 -0.87 2.36
C ARG A 29 -30.94 -2.28 2.22
N ARG A 30 -30.17 -2.55 1.17
CA ARG A 30 -29.47 -3.84 0.98
C ARG A 30 -28.47 -4.09 2.10
N ILE A 31 -27.66 -3.09 2.47
CA ILE A 31 -26.71 -3.19 3.58
C ILE A 31 -27.47 -3.43 4.89
N GLU A 32 -28.50 -2.66 5.20
CA GLU A 32 -29.32 -2.84 6.40
C GLU A 32 -29.83 -4.28 6.55
N LEU A 33 -30.36 -4.87 5.46
CA LEU A 33 -30.80 -6.26 5.43
C LEU A 33 -29.65 -7.25 5.67
N LEU A 34 -28.48 -7.01 5.06
CA LEU A 34 -27.29 -7.86 5.26
C LEU A 34 -26.76 -7.80 6.70
N LEU A 35 -26.84 -6.62 7.34
CA LEU A 35 -26.43 -6.45 8.73
C LEU A 35 -27.40 -7.13 9.71
N ALA A 36 -28.69 -7.17 9.37
CA ALA A 36 -29.73 -7.75 10.21
C ALA A 36 -29.84 -9.28 10.11
N ASP A 37 -29.44 -9.88 8.99
CA ASP A 37 -29.51 -11.33 8.76
C ASP A 37 -28.33 -12.07 9.43
N PRO A 38 -28.53 -12.99 10.39
CA PRO A 38 -27.46 -13.74 11.04
C PRO A 38 -26.55 -14.54 10.09
N ALA A 39 -27.03 -14.90 8.90
CA ALA A 39 -26.23 -15.60 7.89
C ALA A 39 -25.17 -14.70 7.26
N THR A 40 -25.40 -13.38 7.22
CA THR A 40 -24.51 -12.38 6.61
C THR A 40 -24.00 -11.32 7.58
N ALA A 41 -24.48 -11.32 8.84
CA ALA A 41 -24.14 -10.32 9.83
C ALA A 41 -22.61 -10.25 10.03
N PRO A 42 -22.01 -9.06 9.85
CA PRO A 42 -20.58 -8.89 10.02
C PRO A 42 -20.17 -8.95 11.50
N HIS A 43 -18.89 -9.21 11.74
CA HIS A 43 -18.28 -9.23 13.06
C HIS A 43 -16.89 -8.60 13.05
N ASP A 44 -16.34 -8.36 14.24
CA ASP A 44 -15.08 -7.64 14.44
C ASP A 44 -13.85 -8.34 13.83
N GLN A 45 -13.86 -9.67 13.65
CA GLN A 45 -12.77 -10.40 12.99
C GLN A 45 -12.77 -10.31 11.44
N GLY A 46 -13.84 -9.81 10.82
CA GLY A 46 -13.92 -9.64 9.36
C GLY A 46 -13.10 -8.44 8.88
N VAL A 47 -12.81 -8.36 7.59
CA VAL A 47 -12.04 -7.28 6.97
C VAL A 47 -12.87 -6.47 5.98
N LEU A 48 -12.54 -5.19 5.85
CA LEU A 48 -13.07 -4.33 4.80
C LEU A 48 -12.08 -4.31 3.64
N VAL A 49 -12.35 -5.07 2.58
CA VAL A 49 -11.52 -5.14 1.38
C VAL A 49 -11.85 -3.97 0.46
N ILE A 50 -10.82 -3.28 -0.03
CA ILE A 50 -10.92 -2.26 -1.08
C ILE A 50 -10.16 -2.76 -2.30
N ASP A 51 -10.85 -2.77 -3.44
CA ASP A 51 -10.28 -3.13 -4.74
C ASP A 51 -10.99 -2.39 -5.87
N ASP A 52 -10.31 -2.23 -7.01
CA ASP A 52 -10.87 -1.62 -8.20
C ASP A 52 -11.02 -2.63 -9.36
N SER A 53 -12.20 -2.66 -9.98
CA SER A 53 -12.49 -3.58 -11.07
C SER A 53 -12.78 -2.81 -12.36
N GLY A 54 -12.05 -3.17 -13.42
CA GLY A 54 -12.15 -2.55 -14.74
C GLY A 54 -12.92 -3.40 -15.73
N ASP A 55 -13.96 -2.82 -16.34
CA ASP A 55 -14.74 -3.42 -17.40
C ASP A 55 -14.48 -2.70 -18.74
N ARG A 56 -14.04 -3.46 -19.75
CA ARG A 56 -13.68 -2.90 -21.06
C ARG A 56 -14.92 -2.50 -21.85
N LYS A 57 -14.91 -1.32 -22.46
CA LYS A 57 -16.01 -0.81 -23.29
C LYS A 57 -15.52 -0.44 -24.69
N ALA A 58 -16.35 -0.70 -25.70
CA ALA A 58 -16.01 -0.43 -27.10
C ALA A 58 -16.38 1.00 -27.57
N GLY A 59 -17.33 1.67 -26.91
CA GLY A 59 -17.84 2.99 -27.31
C GLY A 59 -17.70 4.07 -26.23
N THR A 60 -18.35 5.21 -26.48
CA THR A 60 -18.34 6.41 -25.61
C THR A 60 -19.68 6.70 -24.93
N ALA A 61 -20.73 5.94 -25.26
CA ALA A 61 -22.09 6.21 -24.80
C ALA A 61 -22.35 5.79 -23.35
N THR A 62 -21.54 4.89 -22.78
CA THR A 62 -21.72 4.44 -21.39
C THR A 62 -21.20 5.51 -20.42
N ALA A 63 -21.98 5.84 -19.39
CA ALA A 63 -21.55 6.75 -18.34
C ALA A 63 -20.21 6.30 -17.73
N HIS A 64 -19.37 7.27 -17.34
CA HIS A 64 -18.04 7.06 -16.75
C HIS A 64 -17.00 6.38 -17.64
N VAL A 65 -17.33 6.07 -18.90
CA VAL A 65 -16.40 5.42 -19.81
C VAL A 65 -15.23 6.35 -20.15
N GLY A 66 -14.04 5.78 -20.23
CA GLY A 66 -12.89 6.47 -20.78
C GLY A 66 -11.62 5.64 -20.67
N ARG A 67 -10.50 6.22 -21.12
CA ARG A 67 -9.21 5.55 -21.03
C ARG A 67 -8.71 5.49 -19.59
N GLN A 68 -8.67 4.28 -19.04
CA GLN A 68 -8.25 4.00 -17.67
C GLN A 68 -7.38 2.74 -17.64
N TRP A 69 -6.56 2.58 -16.59
CA TRP A 69 -5.88 1.30 -16.34
C TRP A 69 -6.91 0.25 -15.96
N LEU A 70 -7.02 -0.82 -16.75
CA LEU A 70 -7.93 -1.93 -16.49
C LEU A 70 -7.12 -3.11 -15.94
N GLY A 71 -7.16 -3.30 -14.61
CA GLY A 71 -6.33 -4.27 -13.89
C GLY A 71 -6.39 -5.68 -14.48
N ARG A 72 -7.61 -6.18 -14.73
CA ARG A 72 -7.85 -7.49 -15.35
C ARG A 72 -7.16 -7.69 -16.70
N TYR A 73 -6.99 -6.63 -17.48
CA TYR A 73 -6.37 -6.67 -18.81
C TYR A 73 -4.89 -6.25 -18.80
N GLY A 74 -4.37 -5.75 -17.68
CA GLY A 74 -2.97 -5.34 -17.52
C GLY A 74 -2.56 -4.18 -18.44
N LYS A 75 -3.49 -3.32 -18.84
CA LYS A 75 -3.21 -2.19 -19.75
C LYS A 75 -4.19 -1.04 -19.57
N THR A 76 -3.80 0.13 -20.06
CA THR A 76 -4.71 1.27 -20.20
C THR A 76 -5.53 1.12 -21.48
N ASP A 77 -6.83 0.96 -21.34
CA ASP A 77 -7.78 0.81 -22.46
C ASP A 77 -9.07 1.58 -22.15
N ASN A 78 -9.99 1.64 -23.11
CA ASN A 78 -11.30 2.25 -22.92
C ASN A 78 -12.18 1.34 -22.04
N GLY A 79 -12.74 1.90 -20.98
CA GLY A 79 -13.56 1.14 -20.04
C GLY A 79 -14.07 1.96 -18.87
N ILE A 80 -14.74 1.27 -17.96
CA ILE A 80 -15.21 1.81 -16.67
C ILE A 80 -14.43 1.09 -15.59
N VAL A 81 -13.88 1.86 -14.65
CA VAL A 81 -13.30 1.29 -13.44
C VAL A 81 -14.20 1.63 -12.27
N THR A 82 -14.54 0.63 -11.46
CA THR A 82 -15.38 0.77 -10.28
C THR A 82 -14.55 0.48 -9.04
N VAL A 83 -14.51 1.44 -8.11
CA VAL A 83 -13.90 1.24 -6.79
C VAL A 83 -14.94 0.58 -5.90
N THR A 84 -14.56 -0.49 -5.22
CA THR A 84 -15.46 -1.29 -4.40
C THR A 84 -14.99 -1.37 -2.96
N THR A 85 -15.94 -1.47 -2.03
CA THR A 85 -15.70 -1.97 -0.68
C THR A 85 -16.46 -3.27 -0.51
N LEU A 86 -15.85 -4.24 0.16
CA LEU A 86 -16.37 -5.57 0.34
C LEU A 86 -16.10 -6.02 1.76
N TRP A 87 -17.10 -6.55 2.45
CA TRP A 87 -16.88 -7.19 3.73
C TRP A 87 -16.54 -8.67 3.48
N ALA A 88 -15.56 -9.20 4.21
CA ALA A 88 -15.16 -10.60 4.10
C ALA A 88 -14.68 -11.18 5.43
N ASP A 89 -14.95 -12.45 5.63
CA ASP A 89 -14.32 -13.31 6.62
C ASP A 89 -13.93 -14.66 5.98
N ALA A 90 -13.65 -15.68 6.80
CA ALA A 90 -13.32 -17.02 6.30
C ALA A 90 -14.52 -17.75 5.68
N ARG A 91 -15.76 -17.35 5.98
CA ARG A 91 -17.00 -18.02 5.57
C ARG A 91 -17.58 -17.43 4.30
N LEU A 92 -17.63 -16.11 4.20
CA LEU A 92 -18.37 -15.40 3.17
C LEU A 92 -17.75 -14.04 2.84
N TYR A 93 -18.16 -13.50 1.70
CA TYR A 93 -17.80 -12.15 1.29
C TYR A 93 -18.91 -11.52 0.46
N TYR A 94 -19.14 -10.21 0.60
CA TYR A 94 -20.14 -9.48 -0.17
C TYR A 94 -19.80 -7.99 -0.33
N PRO A 95 -20.15 -7.36 -1.47
CA PRO A 95 -19.89 -5.95 -1.69
C PRO A 95 -20.78 -5.10 -0.77
N LEU A 96 -20.19 -4.08 -0.15
CA LEU A 96 -20.91 -3.02 0.56
C LEU A 96 -21.23 -1.88 -0.41
N HIS A 97 -20.22 -1.38 -1.11
CA HIS A 97 -20.37 -0.26 -2.04
C HIS A 97 -19.60 -0.51 -3.34
N ALA A 98 -20.10 0.06 -4.42
CA ALA A 98 -19.46 0.05 -5.73
C ALA A 98 -19.70 1.41 -6.41
N VAL A 99 -18.63 2.16 -6.66
CA VAL A 99 -18.71 3.50 -7.24
C VAL A 99 -17.80 3.61 -8.46
N PRO A 100 -18.35 3.92 -9.65
CA PRO A 100 -17.55 4.19 -10.84
C PRO A 100 -16.59 5.37 -10.62
N CYS A 101 -15.32 5.17 -10.95
CA CYS A 101 -14.33 6.23 -11.04
C CYS A 101 -14.49 6.96 -12.37
N THR A 102 -15.04 8.17 -12.32
CA THR A 102 -15.24 9.03 -13.49
C THR A 102 -13.93 9.69 -13.92
N PRO A 103 -13.46 9.50 -15.17
CA PRO A 103 -12.27 10.17 -15.65
C PRO A 103 -12.42 11.69 -15.67
N ALA A 104 -11.33 12.41 -15.37
CA ALA A 104 -11.34 13.87 -15.25
C ALA A 104 -11.93 14.62 -16.47
N HIS A 105 -11.81 14.08 -17.70
CA HIS A 105 -12.32 14.76 -18.89
C HIS A 105 -13.85 14.85 -18.97
N HIS A 106 -14.59 14.14 -18.10
CA HIS A 106 -16.04 14.29 -17.96
C HIS A 106 -16.44 15.52 -17.15
N PHE A 107 -15.49 16.15 -16.45
CA PHE A 107 -15.76 17.31 -15.58
C PHE A 107 -15.35 18.62 -16.25
N PRO A 108 -16.13 19.71 -16.11
CA PRO A 108 -15.82 21.02 -16.70
C PRO A 108 -14.42 21.53 -16.32
N ARG A 109 -14.02 21.39 -15.05
CA ARG A 109 -12.70 21.83 -14.56
C ARG A 109 -11.67 20.70 -14.48
N LYS A 110 -11.95 19.56 -15.09
CA LYS A 110 -11.08 18.38 -15.13
C LYS A 110 -10.66 17.93 -13.73
N ARG A 111 -9.35 17.88 -13.45
CA ARG A 111 -8.81 17.45 -12.15
C ARG A 111 -9.00 18.49 -11.04
N ASN A 112 -9.33 19.73 -11.39
CA ASN A 112 -9.57 20.80 -10.44
C ASN A 112 -11.07 20.99 -10.15
N ASP A 113 -11.90 20.09 -10.68
CA ASP A 113 -13.33 20.11 -10.42
C ASP A 113 -13.60 19.61 -9.00
N PRO A 114 -14.40 20.31 -8.18
CA PRO A 114 -14.69 19.88 -6.81
C PRO A 114 -15.38 18.50 -6.75
N ASP A 115 -16.09 18.11 -7.81
CA ASP A 115 -16.78 16.81 -7.88
C ASP A 115 -15.87 15.69 -8.40
N PHE A 116 -14.68 16.03 -8.92
CA PHE A 116 -13.72 15.03 -9.38
C PHE A 116 -13.05 14.34 -8.19
N GLN A 117 -13.23 13.02 -8.10
CA GLN A 117 -12.55 12.19 -7.10
C GLN A 117 -11.58 11.21 -7.76
N THR A 118 -10.38 11.10 -7.18
CA THR A 118 -9.43 10.05 -7.54
C THR A 118 -9.86 8.71 -6.94
N LYS A 119 -9.35 7.58 -7.45
CA LYS A 119 -9.66 6.26 -6.87
C LYS A 119 -9.30 6.15 -5.38
N PRO A 120 -8.15 6.66 -4.88
CA PRO A 120 -7.87 6.68 -3.45
C PRO A 120 -8.83 7.58 -2.64
N ALA A 121 -9.27 8.70 -3.21
CA ALA A 121 -10.28 9.54 -2.57
C ALA A 121 -11.63 8.82 -2.47
N LEU A 122 -12.08 8.17 -3.55
CA LEU A 122 -13.26 7.30 -3.54
C LEU A 122 -13.14 6.18 -2.50
N ALA A 123 -12.00 5.49 -2.46
CA ALA A 123 -11.73 4.44 -1.48
C ALA A 123 -11.82 4.95 -0.03
N THR A 124 -11.31 6.16 0.24
CA THR A 124 -11.44 6.82 1.55
C THR A 124 -12.90 7.07 1.89
N THR A 125 -13.65 7.68 0.97
CA THR A 125 -15.09 7.94 1.13
C THR A 125 -15.86 6.64 1.40
N LEU A 126 -15.58 5.58 0.67
CA LEU A 126 -16.27 4.29 0.85
C LEU A 126 -15.90 3.60 2.16
N ALA A 127 -14.66 3.73 2.62
CA ALA A 127 -14.24 3.23 3.93
C ALA A 127 -15.00 3.94 5.07
N HIS A 128 -15.14 5.28 4.98
CA HIS A 128 -15.95 6.04 5.93
C HIS A 128 -17.42 5.63 5.88
N ARG A 129 -18.02 5.49 4.70
CA ARG A 129 -19.41 5.04 4.57
C ARG A 129 -19.65 3.69 5.24
N ALA A 130 -18.73 2.73 5.09
CA ALA A 130 -18.83 1.45 5.77
C ALA A 130 -18.71 1.58 7.30
N HIS A 131 -17.79 2.42 7.78
CA HIS A 131 -17.63 2.70 9.20
C HIS A 131 -18.86 3.40 9.82
N ASP A 132 -19.37 4.44 9.16
CA ASP A 132 -20.53 5.23 9.60
C ASP A 132 -21.83 4.41 9.58
N ALA A 133 -21.93 3.43 8.67
CA ALA A 133 -23.00 2.43 8.65
C ALA A 133 -22.90 1.38 9.79
N GLY A 134 -21.89 1.49 10.67
CA GLY A 134 -21.71 0.60 11.81
C GLY A 134 -21.21 -0.79 11.44
N VAL A 135 -20.61 -0.98 10.26
CA VAL A 135 -20.07 -2.29 9.83
C VAL A 135 -18.80 -2.59 10.65
N PRO A 136 -18.78 -3.64 11.50
CA PRO A 136 -17.60 -4.04 12.23
C PRO A 136 -16.58 -4.71 11.29
N PHE A 137 -15.32 -4.32 11.42
CA PHE A 137 -14.18 -4.95 10.76
C PHE A 137 -12.89 -4.71 11.57
N ARG A 138 -11.95 -5.66 11.53
CA ARG A 138 -10.65 -5.55 12.21
C ARG A 138 -9.67 -4.61 11.52
N ALA A 139 -9.79 -4.50 10.20
CA ALA A 139 -8.89 -3.71 9.37
C ALA A 139 -9.48 -3.48 7.97
N VAL A 140 -9.14 -2.34 7.39
CA VAL A 140 -9.19 -2.10 5.95
C VAL A 140 -8.01 -2.82 5.29
N VAL A 141 -8.27 -3.58 4.24
CA VAL A 141 -7.23 -4.27 3.47
C VAL A 141 -7.29 -3.86 2.00
N ALA A 142 -6.12 -3.64 1.40
CA ALA A 142 -6.02 -3.23 0.01
C ALA A 142 -4.68 -3.67 -0.61
N ASP A 143 -4.65 -3.72 -1.93
CA ASP A 143 -3.47 -4.04 -2.71
C ASP A 143 -2.43 -2.89 -2.73
N CYS A 144 -1.34 -3.06 -3.46
CA CYS A 144 -0.31 -2.01 -3.58
C CYS A 144 -0.69 -0.82 -4.47
N GLY A 145 -1.76 -0.94 -5.28
CA GLY A 145 -2.33 0.19 -6.02
C GLY A 145 -2.88 1.25 -5.07
N HIS A 146 -3.50 0.82 -3.98
CA HIS A 146 -3.93 1.68 -2.89
C HIS A 146 -2.86 1.87 -1.81
N GLY A 147 -2.17 0.81 -1.40
CA GLY A 147 -1.25 0.82 -0.27
C GLY A 147 0.00 1.68 -0.48
N ASP A 148 0.46 1.88 -1.72
CA ASP A 148 1.57 2.80 -1.98
C ASP A 148 1.16 4.27 -1.80
N ASN A 149 -0.14 4.60 -1.78
CA ASN A 149 -0.65 5.96 -1.64
C ASN A 149 -0.55 6.43 -0.16
N ASP A 150 0.33 7.41 0.10
CA ASP A 150 0.55 7.95 1.45
C ASP A 150 -0.66 8.73 1.98
N GLU A 151 -1.32 9.52 1.12
CA GLU A 151 -2.49 10.32 1.51
C GLU A 151 -3.63 9.39 1.94
N PHE A 152 -3.88 8.32 1.21
CA PHE A 152 -4.91 7.34 1.55
C PHE A 152 -4.67 6.71 2.92
N ARG A 153 -3.45 6.22 3.17
CA ARG A 153 -3.08 5.66 4.49
C ARG A 153 -3.17 6.70 5.59
N HIS A 154 -2.79 7.94 5.30
CA HIS A 154 -2.90 9.05 6.23
C HIS A 154 -4.36 9.32 6.62
N ARG A 155 -5.27 9.42 5.65
CA ARG A 155 -6.71 9.65 5.88
C ARG A 155 -7.34 8.54 6.72
N LEU A 156 -7.04 7.28 6.44
CA LEU A 156 -7.53 6.17 7.26
C LEU A 156 -7.02 6.26 8.70
N ARG A 157 -5.74 6.61 8.89
CA ARG A 157 -5.16 6.78 10.22
C ARG A 157 -5.77 7.97 10.97
N GLU A 158 -5.99 9.11 10.31
CA GLU A 158 -6.67 10.27 10.91
C GLU A 158 -8.07 9.92 11.40
N ALA A 159 -8.78 9.05 10.68
CA ALA A 159 -10.09 8.55 11.08
C ALA A 159 -10.04 7.38 12.08
N GLY A 160 -8.86 7.01 12.58
CA GLY A 160 -8.71 5.89 13.52
C GLY A 160 -9.01 4.51 12.94
N LEU A 161 -9.08 4.39 11.60
CA LEU A 161 -9.38 3.12 10.94
C LEU A 161 -8.13 2.24 10.90
N PRO A 162 -8.17 1.02 11.44
CA PRO A 162 -7.07 0.07 11.30
C PRO A 162 -6.94 -0.36 9.84
N PHE A 163 -5.71 -0.56 9.36
CA PHE A 163 -5.45 -1.05 8.01
C PHE A 163 -4.28 -2.02 7.95
N VAL A 164 -4.29 -2.90 6.94
CA VAL A 164 -3.16 -3.72 6.49
C VAL A 164 -3.14 -3.66 4.96
N MET A 165 -2.13 -3.04 4.37
CA MET A 165 -2.10 -2.79 2.92
C MET A 165 -0.79 -3.28 2.31
N ALA A 166 -0.88 -3.89 1.13
CA ALA A 166 0.31 -4.28 0.40
C ALA A 166 1.08 -3.06 -0.12
N LEU A 167 2.40 -3.19 -0.23
CA LEU A 167 3.32 -2.23 -0.80
C LEU A 167 4.09 -2.87 -1.94
N LYS A 168 4.56 -2.07 -2.88
CA LYS A 168 5.53 -2.57 -3.86
C LYS A 168 6.88 -2.84 -3.18
N PRO A 169 7.56 -3.96 -3.51
CA PRO A 169 8.87 -4.30 -2.92
C PRO A 169 9.91 -3.20 -3.13
N HIS A 170 9.85 -2.53 -4.28
CA HIS A 170 10.79 -1.49 -4.69
C HIS A 170 10.24 -0.07 -4.49
N ARG A 171 9.20 0.11 -3.67
CA ARG A 171 8.71 1.45 -3.30
C ARG A 171 9.83 2.17 -2.56
N GLY A 172 10.46 3.14 -3.23
CA GLY A 172 11.49 3.97 -2.63
C GLY A 172 10.91 4.92 -1.58
N THR A 173 11.57 4.99 -0.43
CA THR A 173 11.49 6.11 0.49
C THR A 173 12.86 6.79 0.57
N TRP A 174 12.87 8.04 1.01
CA TRP A 174 14.12 8.67 1.40
C TRP A 174 14.73 7.92 2.59
N ALA A 175 16.03 7.65 2.52
CA ALA A 175 16.87 7.18 3.61
C ALA A 175 18.34 7.53 3.32
N PRO A 176 19.24 7.52 4.32
CA PRO A 176 20.69 7.59 4.15
C PRO A 176 21.24 6.47 3.25
N THR A 177 22.36 6.71 2.58
CA THR A 177 22.90 5.80 1.53
C THR A 177 23.20 4.37 2.02
N ASN A 178 23.50 4.21 3.31
CA ASN A 178 23.85 2.95 3.97
C ASN A 178 22.63 2.28 4.65
N GLU A 179 21.43 2.84 4.53
CA GLU A 179 20.22 2.31 5.13
C GLU A 179 19.28 1.70 4.08
N ALA A 180 18.28 0.95 4.54
CA ALA A 180 17.24 0.42 3.67
C ALA A 180 16.44 1.55 3.01
N HIS A 181 16.21 1.46 1.71
CA HIS A 181 15.44 2.46 0.95
C HIS A 181 14.12 1.93 0.43
N THR A 182 13.98 0.61 0.38
CA THR A 182 12.79 -0.07 -0.13
C THR A 182 12.34 -1.16 0.84
N PRO A 183 11.06 -1.58 0.79
CA PRO A 183 10.59 -2.68 1.61
C PRO A 183 11.42 -3.98 1.48
N ILE A 184 11.93 -4.28 0.27
CA ILE A 184 12.81 -5.45 0.07
C ILE A 184 14.20 -5.26 0.70
N ASP A 185 14.77 -4.06 0.67
CA ASP A 185 16.02 -3.78 1.38
C ASP A 185 15.84 -3.96 2.90
N ALA A 186 14.71 -3.47 3.42
CA ALA A 186 14.37 -3.58 4.83
C ALA A 186 14.16 -5.05 5.25
N ALA A 187 13.57 -5.86 4.37
CA ALA A 187 13.44 -7.30 4.59
C ALA A 187 14.81 -8.02 4.59
N ASN A 188 15.69 -7.69 3.64
CA ASN A 188 17.04 -8.26 3.56
C ASN A 188 17.94 -7.89 4.75
N ALA A 189 17.62 -6.82 5.48
CA ALA A 189 18.33 -6.41 6.69
C ALA A 189 17.91 -7.20 7.95
N LEU A 190 16.83 -7.98 7.90
CA LEU A 190 16.34 -8.76 9.02
C LEU A 190 17.22 -10.00 9.24
N THR A 191 17.56 -10.29 10.50
CA THR A 191 18.32 -11.51 10.82
C THR A 191 17.45 -12.75 10.64
N TRP A 192 17.95 -13.68 9.83
CA TRP A 192 17.44 -15.04 9.65
C TRP A 192 18.63 -16.00 9.65
N THR A 193 18.49 -17.14 10.34
CA THR A 193 19.49 -18.22 10.30
C THR A 193 18.83 -19.49 9.75
N ASP A 194 17.84 -20.02 10.46
CA ASP A 194 17.04 -21.17 10.06
C ASP A 194 15.71 -21.20 10.84
N ALA A 195 14.90 -22.22 10.61
CA ALA A 195 13.58 -22.35 11.25
C ALA A 195 13.66 -22.56 12.78
N GLU A 196 14.76 -23.12 13.29
CA GLU A 196 14.98 -23.31 14.74
C GLU A 196 15.53 -22.03 15.38
N HIS A 197 16.21 -21.19 14.60
CA HIS A 197 16.82 -19.93 15.00
C HIS A 197 16.35 -18.78 14.09
N PRO A 198 15.06 -18.38 14.17
CA PRO A 198 14.45 -17.53 13.16
C PRO A 198 14.84 -16.05 13.26
N GLY A 199 15.62 -15.67 14.28
CA GLY A 199 16.07 -14.29 14.48
C GLY A 199 14.89 -13.33 14.66
N HIS A 200 14.70 -12.42 13.70
CA HIS A 200 13.63 -11.42 13.72
C HIS A 200 12.26 -12.00 13.30
N TRP A 201 12.25 -13.18 12.70
CA TRP A 201 11.07 -13.76 12.09
C TRP A 201 10.25 -14.58 13.10
N THR A 202 8.93 -14.51 12.96
CA THR A 202 7.99 -15.31 13.75
C THR A 202 7.19 -16.18 12.80
N ALA A 203 7.09 -17.48 13.10
CA ALA A 203 6.26 -18.39 12.34
C ALA A 203 4.78 -18.01 12.46
N ALA A 204 4.06 -18.07 11.36
CA ALA A 204 2.63 -17.81 11.25
C ALA A 204 1.99 -18.90 10.40
N GLU A 205 0.96 -19.55 10.93
CA GLU A 205 0.20 -20.53 10.16
C GLU A 205 -0.79 -19.82 9.24
N ARG A 206 -0.80 -20.22 7.96
CA ARG A 206 -1.76 -19.76 6.98
C ARG A 206 -2.65 -20.90 6.54
N THR A 207 -3.95 -20.79 6.79
CA THR A 207 -4.96 -21.72 6.29
C THR A 207 -5.54 -21.25 4.96
N PHE A 208 -5.68 -22.17 4.01
CA PHE A 208 -6.25 -21.93 2.70
C PHE A 208 -7.70 -22.42 2.62
N ARG A 209 -8.41 -22.03 1.56
CA ARG A 209 -9.85 -22.28 1.38
C ARG A 209 -10.20 -23.77 1.35
N ASP A 210 -9.33 -24.59 0.80
CA ASP A 210 -9.43 -26.05 0.75
C ASP A 210 -8.97 -26.74 2.05
N GLY A 211 -8.62 -25.96 3.08
CA GLY A 211 -8.27 -26.45 4.41
C GLY A 211 -6.80 -26.78 4.62
N HIS A 212 -5.95 -26.73 3.59
CA HIS A 212 -4.52 -26.95 3.81
C HIS A 212 -3.89 -25.77 4.58
N THR A 213 -2.86 -26.08 5.34
CA THR A 213 -2.10 -25.09 6.13
C THR A 213 -0.67 -25.03 5.64
N GLU A 214 -0.12 -23.83 5.54
CA GLU A 214 1.30 -23.61 5.29
C GLU A 214 1.91 -22.77 6.41
N THR A 215 3.16 -23.06 6.75
CA THR A 215 3.96 -22.19 7.60
C THR A 215 4.49 -21.03 6.78
N TRP A 216 4.12 -19.82 7.19
CA TRP A 216 4.66 -18.56 6.73
C TRP A 216 5.51 -17.94 7.85
N TRP A 217 6.29 -16.94 7.50
CA TRP A 217 7.14 -16.19 8.42
C TRP A 217 6.79 -14.72 8.33
N ALA A 218 6.64 -14.06 9.48
CA ALA A 218 6.35 -12.64 9.55
C ALA A 218 7.36 -11.90 10.43
N ALA A 219 7.75 -10.69 10.04
CA ALA A 219 8.65 -9.84 10.80
C ALA A 219 8.30 -8.36 10.66
N ASP A 220 8.50 -7.60 11.73
CA ASP A 220 8.52 -6.14 11.66
C ASP A 220 9.86 -5.67 11.11
N ALA A 221 9.82 -4.79 10.11
CA ALA A 221 10.98 -4.15 9.53
C ALA A 221 10.97 -2.64 9.79
N THR A 222 12.15 -2.05 9.79
CA THR A 222 12.33 -0.59 9.89
C THR A 222 12.65 -0.02 8.52
N LEU A 223 11.91 1.01 8.11
CA LEU A 223 12.11 1.69 6.83
C LEU A 223 11.62 3.14 6.92
N GLY A 224 12.55 4.09 7.04
CA GLY A 224 12.23 5.51 7.23
C GLY A 224 11.34 5.71 8.46
N ALA A 225 10.14 6.28 8.27
CA ALA A 225 9.17 6.49 9.35
C ALA A 225 8.39 5.22 9.76
N TRP A 226 8.61 4.09 9.09
CA TRP A 226 7.98 2.82 9.45
C TRP A 226 8.88 2.02 10.37
N GLY A 227 8.28 1.45 11.40
CA GLY A 227 8.98 0.56 12.32
C GLY A 227 8.04 -0.03 13.38
N PRO A 228 8.52 -1.02 14.16
CA PRO A 228 7.72 -1.74 15.16
C PRO A 228 7.15 -0.83 16.27
N HIS A 229 7.75 0.34 16.46
CA HIS A 229 7.41 1.30 17.51
C HIS A 229 6.81 2.61 16.96
N THR A 230 6.54 2.69 15.66
CA THR A 230 5.94 3.87 15.05
C THR A 230 4.43 3.67 14.81
N PRO A 231 3.64 4.74 14.60
CA PRO A 231 2.21 4.63 14.31
C PRO A 231 1.86 3.87 13.02
N ALA A 232 2.85 3.58 12.16
CA ALA A 232 2.69 2.78 10.96
C ALA A 232 3.87 1.83 10.82
N ARG A 233 3.63 0.54 11.00
CA ARG A 233 4.59 -0.54 10.91
C ARG A 233 4.74 -1.01 9.47
N LEU A 234 5.94 -1.51 9.15
CA LEU A 234 6.21 -2.31 7.96
C LEU A 234 6.33 -3.77 8.42
N VAL A 235 5.43 -4.63 7.95
CA VAL A 235 5.43 -6.07 8.24
C VAL A 235 5.76 -6.82 6.95
N ILE A 236 6.75 -7.70 7.01
CA ILE A 236 7.11 -8.58 5.90
C ILE A 236 6.55 -9.95 6.20
N ALA A 237 5.85 -10.57 5.25
CA ALA A 237 5.33 -11.92 5.39
C ALA A 237 5.76 -12.77 4.20
N THR A 238 6.43 -13.90 4.42
CA THR A 238 7.00 -14.72 3.35
C THR A 238 6.96 -16.21 3.68
N THR A 239 7.03 -17.06 2.66
CA THR A 239 7.25 -18.50 2.85
C THR A 239 8.73 -18.83 3.14
N ASP A 240 9.66 -17.96 2.73
CA ASP A 240 11.10 -18.19 2.91
C ASP A 240 11.85 -16.87 3.17
N PRO A 241 12.23 -16.60 4.42
CA PRO A 241 13.02 -15.43 4.80
C PRO A 241 14.39 -15.32 4.14
N ALA A 242 14.99 -16.44 3.70
CA ALA A 242 16.32 -16.43 3.09
C ALA A 242 16.31 -15.97 1.64
N THR A 243 15.25 -16.32 0.89
CA THR A 243 15.17 -16.05 -0.55
C THR A 243 14.16 -14.96 -0.93
N LEU A 244 13.22 -14.62 -0.04
CA LEU A 244 12.16 -13.63 -0.25
C LEU A 244 11.48 -13.78 -1.64
N PRO A 245 10.90 -14.95 -1.95
CA PRO A 245 10.37 -15.24 -3.28
C PRO A 245 9.29 -14.24 -3.69
N ASP A 246 9.41 -13.64 -4.87
CA ASP A 246 8.54 -12.56 -5.37
C ASP A 246 7.03 -12.84 -5.27
N LYS A 247 6.63 -14.09 -5.53
CA LYS A 247 5.21 -14.49 -5.54
C LYS A 247 4.69 -14.97 -4.18
N ALA A 248 5.58 -15.11 -3.21
CA ALA A 248 5.27 -15.62 -1.88
C ALA A 248 5.90 -14.74 -0.79
N THR A 249 6.06 -13.45 -1.08
CA THR A 249 6.52 -12.43 -0.14
C THR A 249 5.62 -11.20 -0.25
N TRP A 250 5.08 -10.77 0.88
CA TRP A 250 4.25 -9.58 1.04
C TRP A 250 4.98 -8.54 1.87
N TYR A 251 4.90 -7.30 1.43
CA TYR A 251 5.38 -6.13 2.15
C TYR A 251 4.15 -5.33 2.55
N LEU A 252 3.89 -5.22 3.86
CA LEU A 252 2.61 -4.75 4.38
C LEU A 252 2.80 -3.49 5.23
N ALA A 253 2.13 -2.40 4.89
CA ALA A 253 1.97 -1.26 5.79
C ALA A 253 0.78 -1.50 6.72
N THR A 254 0.94 -1.26 8.01
CA THR A 254 -0.16 -1.36 8.97
C THR A 254 -0.05 -0.38 10.13
N ASN A 255 -1.16 0.24 10.54
CA ASN A 255 -1.26 0.97 11.81
C ASN A 255 -1.78 0.09 12.96
N SER A 256 -1.95 -1.22 12.73
CA SER A 256 -2.35 -2.15 13.78
C SER A 256 -1.21 -2.34 14.79
N PRO A 257 -1.50 -2.35 16.10
CA PRO A 257 -0.47 -2.51 17.12
C PRO A 257 0.27 -3.84 16.94
N SER A 258 1.56 -3.86 17.28
CA SER A 258 2.32 -5.11 17.29
C SER A 258 1.72 -6.12 18.28
N PRO A 259 1.84 -7.43 18.04
CA PRO A 259 1.42 -8.45 18.99
C PRO A 259 2.00 -8.21 20.39
N THR A 260 3.26 -7.79 20.46
CA THR A 260 3.95 -7.43 21.71
C THR A 260 3.36 -6.19 22.38
N ALA A 261 3.01 -5.15 21.62
CA ALA A 261 2.33 -3.96 22.13
C ALA A 261 0.91 -4.26 22.60
N ARG A 262 0.19 -5.15 21.91
CA ARG A 262 -1.12 -5.66 22.32
C ARG A 262 -1.02 -6.41 23.64
N ALA A 263 -0.05 -7.33 23.77
CA ALA A 263 0.21 -8.07 25.00
C ALA A 263 0.52 -7.15 26.20
N ARG A 264 1.31 -6.08 25.99
CA ARG A 264 1.57 -5.06 27.02
C ARG A 264 0.33 -4.28 27.44
N ARG A 265 -0.58 -3.96 26.51
CA ARG A 265 -1.86 -3.27 26.81
C ARG A 265 -2.85 -4.16 27.56
N THR A 266 -2.80 -5.48 27.35
CA THR A 266 -3.66 -6.45 28.03
C THR A 266 -3.07 -6.99 29.34
N ALA A 267 -1.79 -6.71 29.61
CA ALA A 267 -1.18 -7.07 30.89
C ALA A 267 -1.80 -6.22 32.00
N PRO A 268 -2.25 -6.80 33.13
CA PRO A 268 -2.79 -6.04 34.24
C PRO A 268 -1.70 -5.09 34.74
N THR A 269 -1.95 -3.79 34.62
CA THR A 269 -1.13 -2.74 35.23
C THR A 269 -1.19 -2.92 36.72
N ARG A 270 -0.16 -3.56 37.29
CA ARG A 270 0.03 -3.62 38.73
C ARG A 270 0.21 -2.16 39.20
N PRO A 271 -0.67 -1.62 40.05
CA PRO A 271 -0.57 -0.23 40.46
C PRO A 271 0.76 -0.02 41.17
N PRO A 272 1.46 1.10 40.93
CA PRO A 272 2.67 1.41 41.68
C PRO A 272 2.29 1.52 43.16
N THR A 273 2.91 0.70 43.99
CA THR A 273 2.84 0.79 45.45
C THR A 273 3.37 2.14 45.87
N SER A 274 2.46 3.05 46.20
CA SER A 274 2.78 4.34 46.79
C SER A 274 3.20 4.14 48.25
N PRO A 275 4.34 4.69 48.70
CA PRO A 275 4.69 4.67 50.11
C PRO A 275 3.73 5.60 50.88
N LYS A 276 3.23 5.09 52.00
CA LYS A 276 2.33 5.82 52.91
C LYS A 276 3.09 6.89 53.71
N SER A 277 2.42 8.03 53.86
CA SER A 277 2.57 9.14 54.85
C SER A 277 2.80 10.49 54.14
N CYS A 278 2.25 11.63 54.55
CA CYS A 278 1.52 12.01 55.75
C CYS A 278 0.64 13.25 55.46
N ALA A 279 -0.49 13.36 56.18
CA ALA A 279 -1.22 14.57 56.62
C ALA A 279 -1.69 15.68 55.64
N ARG A 280 -3.03 15.88 55.64
CA ARG A 280 -3.88 17.11 55.68
C ARG A 280 -3.36 18.37 54.95
N THR A 281 -4.16 19.05 54.11
CA THR A 281 -5.32 19.87 54.53
C THR A 281 -6.22 20.19 53.34
N ALA A 282 -7.52 20.25 53.59
CA ALA A 282 -8.57 20.60 52.63
C ALA A 282 -8.52 22.09 52.22
N CYS A 283 -8.92 22.37 50.97
CA CYS A 283 -9.70 23.55 50.55
C CYS A 283 -10.19 23.37 49.10
N VAL A 284 -11.51 23.40 48.92
CA VAL A 284 -12.30 23.60 47.68
C VAL A 284 -13.25 24.74 48.08
N PRO A 285 -13.63 25.75 47.25
CA PRO A 285 -14.11 25.61 45.87
C PRO A 285 -13.74 26.73 44.88
N GLY A 286 -14.05 26.52 43.60
CA GLY A 286 -13.98 27.60 42.59
C GLY A 286 -14.41 27.20 41.19
N SER A 287 -15.72 27.14 40.96
CA SER A 287 -16.37 27.14 39.65
C SER A 287 -15.93 28.34 38.81
N SER A 288 -15.63 28.14 37.52
CA SER A 288 -15.79 29.17 36.49
C SER A 288 -16.00 28.58 35.11
N ARG A 289 -17.24 28.71 34.68
CA ARG A 289 -17.78 28.59 33.33
C ARG A 289 -17.22 29.74 32.48
N ALA A 290 -16.61 29.45 31.34
CA ALA A 290 -16.35 30.44 30.30
C ALA A 290 -16.60 29.84 28.91
N THR A 291 -17.71 30.27 28.34
CA THR A 291 -18.01 30.26 26.91
C THR A 291 -16.97 31.08 26.15
N ASN A 292 -16.44 30.57 25.03
CA ASN A 292 -16.14 31.47 23.92
C ASN A 292 -16.28 30.80 22.55
N THR A 293 -17.15 31.40 21.77
CA THR A 293 -17.33 31.27 20.33
C THR A 293 -16.20 31.99 19.58
N SER A 294 -15.66 31.39 18.53
CA SER A 294 -15.15 32.17 17.39
C SER A 294 -15.18 31.33 16.11
N ARG A 295 -16.06 31.74 15.20
CA ARG A 295 -15.96 31.51 13.76
C ARG A 295 -14.70 32.20 13.23
N THR A 296 -13.95 31.53 12.37
CA THR A 296 -13.30 32.17 11.21
C THR A 296 -13.02 31.14 10.14
N ASN A 297 -13.55 31.42 8.95
CA ASN A 297 -13.22 30.80 7.67
C ASN A 297 -11.73 30.97 7.33
N SER A 298 -11.16 29.99 6.64
CA SER A 298 -10.12 30.24 5.64
C SER A 298 -10.20 29.19 4.54
N ALA A 299 -10.49 29.68 3.34
CA ALA A 299 -10.56 28.94 2.09
C ALA A 299 -9.24 29.09 1.32
N GLY A 300 -8.73 27.96 0.81
CA GLY A 300 -7.85 27.81 -0.35
C GLY A 300 -6.32 27.91 -0.13
N PRO A 301 -5.47 27.50 -1.11
CA PRO A 301 -5.76 26.74 -2.33
C PRO A 301 -4.82 25.55 -2.65
N THR A 302 -5.38 24.64 -3.46
CA THR A 302 -4.81 23.69 -4.44
C THR A 302 -3.28 23.52 -4.60
N SER A 303 -2.80 22.31 -4.29
CA SER A 303 -1.47 21.83 -4.70
C SER A 303 -1.47 21.28 -6.13
N ARG A 304 -0.62 21.88 -6.98
CA ARG A 304 -0.30 21.44 -8.35
C ARG A 304 0.76 20.35 -8.30
N TYR A 305 0.45 19.14 -8.79
CA TYR A 305 1.47 18.13 -9.08
C TYR A 305 1.87 18.14 -10.57
N ALA A 306 3.16 18.40 -10.80
CA ALA A 306 3.88 18.20 -12.05
C ALA A 306 4.15 16.69 -12.29
N PRO A 307 4.40 16.26 -13.54
CA PRO A 307 4.30 14.86 -13.94
C PRO A 307 5.57 14.04 -13.59
N THR A 308 5.38 12.88 -12.99
CA THR A 308 6.43 11.88 -12.75
C THR A 308 6.74 11.11 -14.05
N PRO A 309 8.01 10.84 -14.38
CA PRO A 309 8.38 10.11 -15.59
C PRO A 309 8.01 8.62 -15.51
N ARG A 310 7.74 8.03 -16.67
CA ARG A 310 7.37 6.62 -16.87
C ARG A 310 8.52 5.70 -16.44
N LEU A 311 8.22 4.75 -15.55
CA LEU A 311 9.04 3.55 -15.36
C LEU A 311 8.16 2.29 -15.36
N ALA A 312 8.65 1.35 -16.15
CA ALA A 312 8.27 -0.03 -16.44
C ALA A 312 7.01 -0.63 -15.77
N ALA A 313 6.13 -1.13 -16.65
CA ALA A 313 4.97 -1.95 -16.33
C ALA A 313 5.36 -3.30 -15.71
N THR A 314 4.84 -3.60 -14.53
CA THR A 314 4.73 -4.96 -13.99
C THR A 314 3.43 -5.59 -14.50
N LYS A 315 3.56 -6.72 -15.20
CA LYS A 315 2.46 -7.53 -15.75
C LYS A 315 1.65 -8.20 -14.62
N PRO A 316 0.35 -8.49 -14.83
CA PRO A 316 -0.50 -9.06 -13.79
C PRO A 316 -0.26 -10.56 -13.59
N SER A 317 -0.36 -10.96 -12.32
CA SER A 317 -0.46 -12.32 -11.81
C SER A 317 -1.85 -12.90 -12.06
N SER A 318 -1.94 -14.03 -12.77
CA SER A 318 -3.12 -14.90 -12.76
C SER A 318 -2.75 -16.38 -12.85
N THR A 319 -3.30 -17.12 -11.87
CA THR A 319 -3.70 -18.54 -11.82
C THR A 319 -2.93 -19.59 -12.64
N ALA A 320 -2.37 -20.56 -11.91
CA ALA A 320 -1.84 -21.82 -12.41
C ALA A 320 -2.87 -22.66 -13.19
N ARG A 321 -2.38 -23.40 -14.20
CA ARG A 321 -2.99 -24.66 -14.66
C ARG A 321 -1.94 -25.76 -14.56
N SER A 322 -2.30 -26.84 -13.87
CA SER A 322 -1.56 -28.12 -13.86
C SER A 322 -1.81 -28.92 -15.15
N PRO A 323 -0.92 -29.87 -15.52
CA PRO A 323 -0.86 -30.45 -16.85
C PRO A 323 -1.48 -31.85 -16.93
N SER A 324 -2.23 -32.14 -17.99
CA SER A 324 -2.36 -33.52 -18.49
C SER A 324 -2.99 -33.60 -19.89
N ALA A 325 -2.26 -34.34 -20.74
CA ALA A 325 -2.67 -35.11 -21.92
C ALA A 325 -3.04 -34.42 -23.25
N GLY A 326 -2.27 -34.75 -24.30
CA GLY A 326 -2.75 -34.87 -25.68
C GLY A 326 -1.90 -34.19 -26.78
N THR A 327 -0.91 -34.90 -27.33
CA THR A 327 -0.43 -34.72 -28.72
C THR A 327 -1.27 -35.64 -29.65
N PRO A 328 -1.45 -35.39 -30.96
CA PRO A 328 -0.35 -35.47 -31.95
C PRO A 328 -0.45 -34.48 -33.15
N GLY A 329 0.66 -34.30 -33.91
CA GLY A 329 0.57 -33.80 -35.30
C GLY A 329 1.77 -33.05 -35.89
N LEU A 330 2.77 -33.82 -36.34
CA LEU A 330 3.82 -33.59 -37.37
C LEU A 330 3.84 -32.30 -38.22
N ALA A 331 5.05 -31.72 -38.39
CA ALA A 331 5.74 -31.60 -39.70
C ALA A 331 7.23 -31.22 -39.55
N HIS A 332 8.06 -31.76 -40.44
CA HIS A 332 9.54 -31.82 -40.46
C HIS A 332 10.24 -30.49 -40.86
N HIS A 333 11.50 -30.25 -40.42
CA HIS A 333 12.76 -30.65 -41.11
C HIS A 333 14.05 -30.00 -40.52
N HIS A 334 15.09 -30.83 -40.53
CA HIS A 334 16.55 -30.67 -40.36
C HIS A 334 17.23 -29.28 -40.44
N ARG A 335 18.27 -29.07 -39.59
CA ARG A 335 19.69 -29.28 -39.98
C ARG A 335 20.68 -29.24 -38.80
N ILE A 336 21.71 -30.07 -38.95
CA ILE A 336 22.77 -30.45 -38.00
C ILE A 336 23.99 -29.50 -38.13
N ARG A 337 24.69 -29.29 -36.99
CA ARG A 337 25.98 -28.60 -36.80
C ARG A 337 27.16 -29.24 -37.55
N PRO A 338 28.29 -28.52 -37.65
CA PRO A 338 29.53 -29.12 -37.14
C PRO A 338 30.44 -28.17 -36.33
N GLN A 339 31.17 -28.74 -35.36
CA GLN A 339 32.37 -28.19 -34.70
C GLN A 339 33.65 -28.64 -35.44
N PRO A 340 34.80 -27.97 -35.21
CA PRO A 340 36.08 -28.68 -35.06
C PRO A 340 36.99 -28.04 -33.95
N PRO A 341 38.25 -28.49 -33.70
CA PRO A 341 38.59 -29.50 -32.69
C PRO A 341 39.65 -29.05 -31.64
N HIS A 342 39.97 -29.98 -30.73
CA HIS A 342 40.88 -29.89 -29.58
C HIS A 342 42.38 -29.76 -29.91
N HIS A 343 43.13 -29.02 -29.07
CA HIS A 343 44.57 -29.22 -28.85
C HIS A 343 44.98 -29.04 -27.38
N SER A 344 46.10 -29.66 -27.04
CA SER A 344 46.50 -30.23 -25.75
C SER A 344 47.41 -29.33 -24.89
N ARG A 345 47.36 -29.58 -23.58
CA ARG A 345 48.17 -29.13 -22.41
C ARG A 345 49.71 -28.97 -22.61
N PRO A 346 50.42 -28.19 -21.76
CA PRO A 346 50.89 -28.72 -20.46
C PRO A 346 50.77 -27.80 -19.22
N ARG A 347 50.72 -28.48 -18.06
CA ARG A 347 50.86 -27.97 -16.69
C ARG A 347 52.35 -27.72 -16.38
N ASN A 348 52.66 -26.64 -15.66
CA ASN A 348 53.86 -26.56 -14.83
C ASN A 348 53.51 -26.10 -13.40
N ARG A 349 54.27 -26.64 -12.43
CA ARG A 349 54.08 -26.61 -10.98
C ARG A 349 54.97 -25.52 -10.34
N THR A 350 54.49 -25.03 -9.18
CA THR A 350 55.21 -24.54 -7.97
C THR A 350 56.10 -23.28 -8.02
N GLY A 351 55.78 -22.31 -7.17
CA GLY A 351 56.66 -21.22 -6.71
C GLY A 351 55.94 -20.21 -5.81
N SER A 352 56.40 -20.01 -4.58
CA SER A 352 55.73 -19.31 -3.48
C SER A 352 56.26 -17.90 -3.19
N ARG A 353 55.36 -17.04 -2.66
CA ARG A 353 55.54 -15.84 -1.79
C ARG A 353 55.99 -14.48 -2.41
N GLY A 354 55.14 -13.47 -2.16
CA GLY A 354 55.55 -12.11 -1.75
C GLY A 354 55.28 -10.96 -2.72
N GLY A 355 54.16 -10.22 -2.52
CA GLY A 355 53.91 -8.77 -2.81
C GLY A 355 54.25 -8.16 -4.18
N PRO A 356 53.38 -7.31 -4.75
CA PRO A 356 53.06 -6.02 -4.14
C PRO A 356 51.55 -5.80 -3.96
N HIS A 357 51.20 -4.88 -3.07
CA HIS A 357 49.82 -4.39 -2.89
C HIS A 357 49.22 -4.07 -4.26
N ARG A 358 48.17 -4.80 -4.64
CA ARG A 358 47.31 -4.39 -5.75
C ARG A 358 46.76 -3.00 -5.39
N PRO A 359 46.87 -1.99 -6.27
CA PRO A 359 46.09 -0.78 -6.08
C PRO A 359 44.63 -1.21 -5.96
N HIS A 360 43.90 -0.64 -4.98
CA HIS A 360 42.46 -0.80 -4.88
C HIS A 360 41.89 -0.56 -6.29
N GLN A 361 41.42 -1.63 -6.94
CA GLN A 361 40.70 -1.48 -8.20
C GLN A 361 39.50 -0.58 -7.87
N PRO A 362 39.30 0.53 -8.61
CA PRO A 362 38.11 1.35 -8.43
C PRO A 362 36.92 0.41 -8.56
N GLN A 363 36.10 0.33 -7.50
CA GLN A 363 34.87 -0.45 -7.62
C GLN A 363 34.08 0.11 -8.79
N PRO A 364 33.60 -0.74 -9.73
CA PRO A 364 32.84 -0.26 -10.86
C PRO A 364 31.66 0.57 -10.36
N ALA A 365 31.42 1.72 -11.00
CA ALA A 365 30.38 2.64 -10.61
C ALA A 365 29.03 1.89 -10.54
N CYS A 366 28.53 1.71 -9.31
CA CYS A 366 27.23 1.12 -9.09
C CYS A 366 26.18 2.21 -9.30
N TRP A 367 25.55 2.22 -10.48
CA TRP A 367 24.47 3.16 -10.81
C TRP A 367 23.40 3.27 -9.70
N PRO A 368 22.93 2.16 -9.09
CA PRO A 368 22.04 2.23 -7.93
C PRO A 368 22.63 2.98 -6.72
N LYS A 369 23.93 2.85 -6.43
CA LYS A 369 24.61 3.57 -5.35
C LYS A 369 24.79 5.05 -5.68
N ALA A 370 25.10 5.37 -6.92
CA ALA A 370 25.22 6.75 -7.40
C ALA A 370 23.86 7.48 -7.37
N ILE A 371 22.78 6.84 -7.84
CA ILE A 371 21.42 7.40 -7.76
C ILE A 371 21.00 7.59 -6.30
N ARG A 372 21.35 6.66 -5.40
CA ARG A 372 21.10 6.81 -3.96
C ARG A 372 21.82 8.02 -3.37
N ALA A 373 23.10 8.18 -3.66
CA ALA A 373 23.88 9.32 -3.19
C ALA A 373 23.30 10.66 -3.67
N VAL A 374 22.81 10.72 -4.92
CA VAL A 374 22.15 11.91 -5.47
C VAL A 374 20.80 12.17 -4.81
N ARG A 375 19.95 11.15 -4.68
CA ARG A 375 18.63 11.28 -4.05
C ARG A 375 18.70 11.67 -2.57
N ALA A 376 19.74 11.21 -1.86
CA ALA A 376 19.92 11.47 -0.44
C ALA A 376 19.97 12.97 -0.10
N TRP A 377 20.42 13.83 -1.03
CA TRP A 377 20.36 15.28 -0.89
C TRP A 377 19.29 15.93 -1.77
N LEU A 378 19.03 15.42 -2.99
CA LEU A 378 18.08 16.05 -3.90
C LEU A 378 16.63 15.98 -3.41
N ASP A 379 16.21 14.85 -2.83
CA ASP A 379 14.81 14.69 -2.38
C ASP A 379 14.48 15.60 -1.18
N PRO A 380 15.34 15.73 -0.14
CA PRO A 380 15.13 16.71 0.92
C PRO A 380 15.17 18.14 0.42
N TRP A 381 16.07 18.47 -0.52
CA TRP A 381 16.13 19.81 -1.12
C TRP A 381 14.81 20.18 -1.81
N ILE A 382 14.30 19.30 -2.68
CA ILE A 382 13.01 19.48 -3.36
C ILE A 382 11.88 19.61 -2.33
N THR A 383 11.89 18.75 -1.30
CA THR A 383 10.83 18.70 -0.30
C THR A 383 10.80 19.97 0.54
N LEU A 384 11.93 20.40 1.10
CA LEU A 384 12.03 21.63 1.90
C LEU A 384 11.59 22.86 1.10
N GLN A 385 12.05 22.97 -0.15
CA GLN A 385 11.63 24.07 -1.02
C GLN A 385 10.13 24.05 -1.33
N ARG A 386 9.56 22.87 -1.59
CA ARG A 386 8.13 22.73 -1.87
C ARG A 386 7.30 23.03 -0.63
N CYS A 387 7.66 22.47 0.52
CA CYS A 387 6.96 22.70 1.78
C CYS A 387 6.96 24.18 2.15
N TRP A 388 8.11 24.86 2.03
CA TRP A 388 8.19 26.29 2.32
C TRP A 388 7.32 27.12 1.36
N ARG A 389 7.46 26.90 0.05
CA ARG A 389 6.67 27.61 -0.97
C ARG A 389 5.17 27.32 -0.91
N ALA A 390 4.78 26.17 -0.37
CA ALA A 390 3.38 25.83 -0.15
C ALA A 390 2.78 26.61 1.04
N TRP A 391 3.61 26.99 2.01
CA TRP A 391 3.18 27.73 3.20
C TRP A 391 3.23 29.25 3.01
N THR A 392 4.22 29.77 2.29
CA THR A 392 4.41 31.21 2.09
C THR A 392 5.17 31.54 0.81
N ASN A 393 4.97 32.76 0.29
CA ASN A 393 5.76 33.34 -0.80
C ASN A 393 6.97 34.14 -0.30
N ALA A 394 7.14 34.31 1.01
CA ALA A 394 8.30 34.96 1.59
C ALA A 394 9.57 34.10 1.41
N PRO A 395 10.78 34.70 1.38
CA PRO A 395 12.01 33.92 1.45
C PRO A 395 12.07 33.10 2.75
N PRO A 396 12.71 31.92 2.77
CA PRO A 396 12.94 31.17 4.00
C PRO A 396 13.73 32.00 5.03
N PRO A 397 13.48 31.81 6.34
CA PRO A 397 14.37 32.30 7.38
C PRO A 397 15.82 31.88 7.11
N PRO A 398 16.82 32.68 7.49
CA PRO A 398 18.23 32.42 7.19
C PRO A 398 18.69 31.00 7.54
N GLU A 399 18.22 30.43 8.64
CA GLU A 399 18.55 29.09 9.09
C GLU A 399 17.99 28.01 8.16
N LEU A 400 16.75 28.18 7.69
CA LEU A 400 16.12 27.27 6.73
C LEU A 400 16.73 27.45 5.34
N GLN A 401 17.09 28.67 4.95
CA GLN A 401 17.78 28.93 3.69
C GLN A 401 19.17 28.28 3.68
N ALA A 402 19.93 28.41 4.77
CA ALA A 402 21.23 27.75 4.93
C ALA A 402 21.09 26.22 4.88
N LEU A 403 20.03 25.66 5.47
CA LEU A 403 19.72 24.24 5.36
C LEU A 403 19.45 23.83 3.90
N ILE A 404 18.61 24.59 3.18
CA ILE A 404 18.30 24.34 1.78
C ILE A 404 19.57 24.41 0.93
N ASP A 405 20.44 25.40 1.14
CA ASP A 405 21.67 25.57 0.36
C ASP A 405 22.71 24.49 0.67
N ALA A 406 22.86 24.10 1.94
CA ALA A 406 23.72 23.00 2.35
C ALA A 406 23.30 21.68 1.67
N VAL A 407 22.00 21.39 1.65
CA VAL A 407 21.48 20.20 0.99
C VAL A 407 21.60 20.30 -0.54
N GLY A 408 21.33 21.48 -1.11
CA GLY A 408 21.46 21.72 -2.55
C GLY A 408 22.90 21.57 -3.09
N THR A 409 23.90 21.72 -2.22
CA THR A 409 25.33 21.50 -2.54
C THR A 409 25.78 20.05 -2.36
N GLY A 410 24.86 19.13 -2.07
CA GLY A 410 25.15 17.69 -1.97
C GLY A 410 25.38 17.19 -0.54
N HIS A 411 25.25 18.05 0.48
CA HIS A 411 25.35 17.61 1.87
C HIS A 411 24.04 16.97 2.33
N THR A 412 24.08 15.69 2.68
CA THR A 412 22.88 14.96 3.11
C THR A 412 22.41 15.42 4.50
N LEU A 413 21.10 15.51 4.72
CA LEU A 413 20.55 15.74 6.06
C LEU A 413 20.63 14.46 6.89
N ASN A 414 21.40 14.48 7.97
CA ASN A 414 21.30 13.48 9.04
C ASN A 414 20.28 13.99 10.06
N LEU A 415 18.99 13.76 9.80
CA LEU A 415 17.91 14.19 10.70
C LEU A 415 17.91 13.44 12.04
N TYR A 416 18.68 12.34 12.15
CA TYR A 416 18.78 11.50 13.35
C TYR A 416 20.18 10.91 13.50
N SER A 417 21.19 11.72 13.82
CA SER A 417 22.37 11.20 14.54
C SER A 417 22.17 11.44 16.03
N PRO A 418 22.40 10.45 16.92
CA PRO A 418 22.60 10.76 18.32
C PRO A 418 23.84 11.65 18.43
N VAL A 419 23.70 12.80 19.07
CA VAL A 419 24.84 13.58 19.59
C VAL A 419 25.48 12.80 20.72
#